data_AF-A9EUD2-F1
#
_entry.id   AF-A9EUD2-F1
#
_cell.length_a   1.000
_cell.length_b   1.000
_cell.length_c   1.000
_cell.angle_alpha   90.00
_cell.angle_beta   90.00
_cell.angle_gamma   90.00
#
_symmetry.space_group_name_H-M   'P 1'
#
loop_
_entity.id
_entity.type
_entity.pdbx_description
1 polymer ?
#
loop_
_entity_poly.entity_id
_entity_poly.type
_entity_poly.pdbx_seq_one_letter_code
_entity_poly.pdbx_strand_id
1 'polypeptide(L)'
;MTMPPPPPPAALRAPRVRAELVATGWELFSALLFLSAVVPAALTTPWPAILLLASLAASAALSGALTRRGDRGFAVAAAIRALSWPLAVLPLAFRGAPTAPPSWPGPLGIGRATPPSWLGLLVTAVAFGVMAGGMRRAIYRALLREGAVEGGAGDAASARALAAALRPRLAESAVTAGIVGGHVMLLFCVAFLRTQSQVVFQAWFEVVPLLALSGTLGFTLAVRPATRPILTALAAGPSGARALLGRGLARAERLPDVLASLNFALWLGCTAIGMAYVRVGATSSVADALMQLGFGALFAFGVSFYQRAWHKDSVARAVDLLRAWTGAPEHGGAPPTPLRRRMLRDFGLPLLFTGLLSLFSSIGLYRALATGSSFDEDFNAITALFASLSLLGPRRPRRRRAGGARALPADGTARPRRRRGRARRARRRRAAAVRAEGGRGPRRERRAHAAGAVPHDRRARGRARRPRGERRRAHRGAHARPVRAEADAGRAHPGRAARLHRRARGRRGARDL
;
A
#
# COMPACT_ATOMS: atom_id res chain seq x y z
N MET A 1 -19.14 -41.21 3.56
CA MET A 1 -17.69 -41.00 3.31
C MET A 1 -17.55 -39.95 2.22
N THR A 2 -17.04 -38.76 2.54
CA THR A 2 -16.71 -37.74 1.54
C THR A 2 -15.30 -37.98 1.05
N MET A 3 -15.13 -38.31 -0.24
CA MET A 3 -13.80 -38.37 -0.84
C MET A 3 -13.15 -36.99 -0.74
N PRO A 4 -11.87 -36.90 -0.33
CA PRO A 4 -11.16 -35.63 -0.34
C PRO A 4 -11.11 -35.09 -1.78
N PRO A 5 -11.29 -33.77 -1.99
CA PRO A 5 -11.23 -33.19 -3.32
C PRO A 5 -9.86 -33.49 -3.95
N PRO A 6 -9.81 -33.80 -5.25
CA PRO A 6 -8.56 -34.08 -5.93
C PRO A 6 -7.60 -32.88 -5.79
N PRO A 7 -6.30 -33.12 -5.58
CA PRO A 7 -5.33 -32.04 -5.45
C PRO A 7 -5.33 -31.19 -6.72
N PRO A 8 -5.18 -29.84 -6.61
CA PRO A 8 -5.10 -28.99 -7.78
C PRO A 8 -3.90 -29.39 -8.65
N PRO A 9 -4.02 -29.29 -9.99
CA PRO A 9 -2.98 -29.72 -10.93
C PRO A 9 -1.65 -29.05 -10.61
N ALA A 10 -0.56 -29.80 -10.72
CA ALA A 10 0.79 -29.38 -10.29
C ALA A 10 1.24 -28.04 -10.91
N ALA A 11 0.80 -27.74 -12.14
CA ALA A 11 1.08 -26.47 -12.81
C ALA A 11 0.54 -25.24 -12.07
N LEU A 12 -0.63 -25.34 -11.42
CA LEU A 12 -1.21 -24.24 -10.63
C LEU A 12 -0.50 -24.01 -9.31
N ARG A 13 0.38 -24.93 -8.89
CA ARG A 13 1.23 -24.74 -7.69
C ARG A 13 2.45 -23.87 -7.98
N ALA A 14 2.85 -23.74 -9.25
CA ALA A 14 3.99 -22.91 -9.61
C ALA A 14 3.70 -21.43 -9.30
N PRO A 15 4.46 -20.77 -8.40
CA PRO A 15 4.20 -19.38 -7.99
C PRO A 15 4.13 -18.41 -9.17
N ARG A 16 4.96 -18.65 -10.20
CA ARG A 16 4.97 -17.87 -11.45
C ARG A 16 3.64 -17.94 -12.19
N VAL A 17 3.07 -19.14 -12.35
CA VAL A 17 1.79 -19.32 -13.05
C VAL A 17 0.68 -18.60 -12.29
N ARG A 18 0.64 -18.75 -10.96
CA ARG A 18 -0.31 -18.02 -10.11
C ARG A 18 -0.18 -16.50 -10.26
N ALA A 19 1.04 -15.98 -10.25
CA ALA A 19 1.30 -14.56 -10.40
C ALA A 19 0.84 -14.03 -11.77
N GLU A 20 1.08 -14.77 -12.86
CA GLU A 20 0.58 -14.40 -14.18
C GLU A 20 -0.94 -14.46 -14.28
N LEU A 21 -1.58 -15.47 -13.70
CA LEU A 21 -3.03 -15.60 -13.71
C LEU A 21 -3.69 -14.45 -12.96
N VAL A 22 -3.19 -14.12 -11.76
CA VAL A 22 -3.73 -13.00 -10.97
C VAL A 22 -3.47 -11.66 -11.67
N ALA A 23 -2.29 -11.45 -12.25
CA ALA A 23 -1.97 -10.21 -12.97
C ALA A 23 -2.79 -10.05 -14.24
N THR A 24 -2.91 -11.11 -15.04
CA THR A 24 -3.72 -11.10 -16.27
C THR A 24 -5.20 -10.97 -15.96
N GLY A 25 -5.70 -11.67 -14.94
CA GLY A 25 -7.08 -11.53 -14.49
C GLY A 25 -7.41 -10.11 -14.03
N TRP A 26 -6.51 -9.48 -13.28
CA TRP A 26 -6.64 -8.07 -12.91
C TRP A 26 -6.65 -7.15 -14.13
N GLU A 27 -5.72 -7.32 -15.06
CA GLU A 27 -5.63 -6.48 -16.27
C GLU A 27 -6.85 -6.63 -17.19
N LEU A 28 -7.37 -7.85 -17.35
CA LEU A 28 -8.60 -8.10 -18.10
C LEU A 28 -9.79 -7.41 -17.43
N PHE A 29 -9.89 -7.50 -16.11
CA PHE A 29 -10.91 -6.78 -15.34
C PHE A 29 -10.79 -5.26 -15.51
N SER A 30 -9.58 -4.70 -15.41
CA SER A 30 -9.32 -3.28 -15.69
C SER A 30 -9.68 -2.89 -17.13
N ALA A 31 -9.40 -3.75 -18.10
CA ALA A 31 -9.72 -3.52 -19.51
C ALA A 31 -11.23 -3.53 -19.76
N LEU A 32 -11.97 -4.47 -19.18
CA LEU A 32 -13.43 -4.50 -19.25
C LEU A 32 -14.04 -3.25 -18.60
N LEU A 33 -13.50 -2.81 -17.47
CA LEU A 33 -13.87 -1.54 -16.86
C LEU A 33 -13.56 -0.36 -17.77
N PHE A 34 -12.39 -0.33 -18.41
CA PHE A 34 -12.02 0.75 -19.31
C PHE A 34 -12.92 0.79 -20.56
N LEU A 35 -13.23 -0.37 -21.14
CA LEU A 35 -14.13 -0.49 -22.30
C LEU A 35 -15.55 -0.04 -21.94
N SER A 36 -16.07 -0.49 -20.80
CA SER A 36 -17.44 -0.17 -20.36
C SER A 36 -17.59 1.27 -19.84
N ALA A 37 -16.54 1.82 -19.24
CA ALA A 37 -16.58 3.12 -18.59
C ALA A 37 -15.98 4.25 -19.43
N VAL A 38 -14.98 4.01 -20.28
CA VAL A 38 -14.19 5.12 -20.89
C VAL A 38 -14.45 5.21 -22.38
N VAL A 39 -14.38 4.08 -23.08
CA VAL A 39 -14.44 4.07 -24.54
C VAL A 39 -15.35 2.96 -25.04
N PRO A 40 -16.68 3.13 -24.98
CA PRO A 40 -17.60 2.22 -25.65
C PRO A 40 -17.28 2.09 -27.15
N ALA A 41 -16.77 3.17 -27.76
CA ALA A 41 -16.28 3.18 -29.14
C ALA A 41 -15.15 2.18 -29.41
N ALA A 42 -14.44 1.69 -28.40
CA ALA A 42 -13.45 0.63 -28.57
C ALA A 42 -14.10 -0.70 -28.97
N LEU A 43 -15.42 -0.87 -28.78
CA LEU A 43 -16.15 -2.05 -29.24
C LEU A 43 -16.47 -2.02 -30.75
N THR A 44 -16.32 -0.86 -31.41
CA THR A 44 -16.55 -0.75 -32.87
C THR A 44 -15.34 -1.19 -33.68
N THR A 45 -14.25 -1.58 -33.02
CA THR A 45 -13.01 -1.98 -33.68
C THR A 45 -12.29 -3.05 -32.87
N PRO A 46 -11.78 -4.13 -33.50
CA PRO A 46 -11.08 -5.18 -32.77
C PRO A 46 -9.67 -4.77 -32.32
N TRP A 47 -9.11 -3.68 -32.88
CA TRP A 47 -7.69 -3.32 -32.69
C TRP A 47 -7.24 -3.13 -31.24
N PRO A 48 -7.94 -2.37 -30.37
CA PRO A 48 -7.53 -2.23 -28.98
C PRO A 48 -7.48 -3.57 -28.23
N ALA A 49 -8.46 -4.45 -28.48
CA ALA A 49 -8.51 -5.77 -27.88
C ALA A 49 -7.34 -6.66 -28.36
N ILE A 50 -7.09 -6.68 -29.68
CA ILE A 50 -5.97 -7.45 -30.27
C ILE A 50 -4.63 -6.97 -29.69
N LEU A 51 -4.38 -5.66 -29.68
CA LEU A 51 -3.12 -5.08 -29.16
C LEU A 51 -2.94 -5.37 -27.67
N LEU A 52 -4.00 -5.26 -26.87
CA LEU A 52 -3.95 -5.57 -25.44
C LEU A 52 -3.66 -7.06 -25.20
N LEU A 53 -4.37 -7.96 -25.88
CA LEU A 53 -4.17 -9.41 -25.77
C LEU A 53 -2.77 -9.84 -26.25
N ALA A 54 -2.31 -9.31 -27.38
CA ALA A 54 -0.96 -9.55 -27.87
C ALA A 54 0.09 -9.07 -26.85
N SER A 55 -0.13 -7.91 -26.24
CA SER A 55 0.74 -7.43 -25.18
C SER A 55 0.73 -8.38 -23.98
N LEU A 56 -0.44 -8.87 -23.53
CA LEU A 56 -0.55 -9.80 -22.39
C LEU A 56 0.20 -11.11 -22.67
N ALA A 57 0.04 -11.67 -23.87
CA ALA A 57 0.77 -12.85 -24.33
C ALA A 57 2.28 -12.62 -24.31
N ALA A 58 2.75 -11.48 -24.84
CA ALA A 58 4.16 -11.11 -24.80
C ALA A 58 4.67 -10.96 -23.35
N SER A 59 3.87 -10.38 -22.44
CA SER A 59 4.19 -10.31 -21.01
C SER A 59 4.42 -11.68 -20.40
N ALA A 60 3.49 -12.59 -20.66
CA ALA A 60 3.50 -13.94 -20.10
C ALA A 60 4.70 -14.74 -20.62
N ALA A 61 5.02 -14.60 -21.92
CA ALA A 61 6.21 -15.19 -22.53
C ALA A 61 7.50 -14.66 -21.88
N LEU A 62 7.60 -13.35 -21.67
CA LEU A 62 8.78 -12.70 -21.10
C LEU A 62 8.91 -12.87 -19.58
N SER A 63 7.85 -13.27 -18.87
CA SER A 63 7.83 -13.29 -17.41
C SER A 63 8.92 -14.16 -16.78
N GLY A 64 9.39 -15.21 -17.45
CA GLY A 64 10.45 -16.08 -16.96
C GLY A 64 11.81 -15.38 -16.98
N ALA A 65 12.09 -14.65 -18.06
CA ALA A 65 13.30 -13.85 -18.15
C ALA A 65 13.26 -12.67 -17.17
N LEU A 66 12.09 -12.03 -17.00
CA LEU A 66 11.92 -10.89 -16.11
C LEU A 66 12.01 -11.31 -14.64
N THR A 67 11.36 -12.41 -14.25
CA THR A 67 11.41 -12.91 -12.86
C THR A 67 12.83 -13.27 -12.42
N ARG A 68 13.66 -13.83 -13.31
CA ARG A 68 15.10 -14.09 -13.05
C ARG A 68 15.91 -12.81 -12.77
N ARG A 69 15.47 -11.64 -13.26
CA ARG A 69 16.10 -10.33 -12.98
C ARG A 69 15.61 -9.68 -11.68
N GLY A 70 14.77 -10.36 -10.90
CA GLY A 70 14.25 -9.87 -9.62
C GLY A 70 13.52 -8.53 -9.73
N ASP A 71 13.80 -7.60 -8.81
CA ASP A 71 13.13 -6.29 -8.76
C ASP A 71 13.24 -5.47 -10.06
N ARG A 72 14.40 -5.55 -10.74
CA ARG A 72 14.60 -4.84 -12.01
C ARG A 72 13.68 -5.40 -13.08
N GLY A 73 13.54 -6.73 -13.14
CA GLY A 73 12.61 -7.36 -14.06
C GLY A 73 11.14 -7.05 -13.76
N PHE A 74 10.77 -6.94 -12.48
CA PHE A 74 9.42 -6.50 -12.09
C PHE A 74 9.13 -5.05 -12.51
N ALA A 75 10.13 -4.17 -12.40
CA ALA A 75 10.01 -2.79 -12.88
C ALA A 75 9.86 -2.72 -14.41
N VAL A 76 10.62 -3.53 -15.15
CA VAL A 76 10.49 -3.63 -16.61
C VAL A 76 9.12 -4.19 -17.01
N ALA A 77 8.64 -5.24 -16.33
CA ALA A 77 7.30 -5.78 -16.56
C ALA A 77 6.22 -4.69 -16.36
N ALA A 78 6.34 -3.89 -15.30
CA ALA A 78 5.45 -2.77 -15.02
C ALA A 78 5.51 -1.70 -16.12
N ALA A 79 6.71 -1.34 -16.60
CA ALA A 79 6.89 -0.35 -17.66
C ALA A 79 6.28 -0.83 -18.99
N ILE A 80 6.47 -2.09 -19.36
CA ILE A 80 5.85 -2.68 -20.55
C ILE A 80 4.33 -2.55 -20.47
N ARG A 81 3.73 -2.86 -19.30
CA ARG A 81 2.28 -2.70 -19.10
C ARG A 81 1.88 -1.22 -19.22
N ALA A 82 2.59 -0.31 -18.57
CA ALA A 82 2.29 1.11 -18.62
C ALA A 82 2.29 1.69 -20.04
N LEU A 83 3.20 1.21 -20.90
CA LEU A 83 3.27 1.63 -22.30
C LEU A 83 2.26 0.89 -23.19
N SER A 84 1.90 -0.35 -22.87
CA SER A 84 0.97 -1.15 -23.68
C SER A 84 -0.43 -0.52 -23.78
N TRP A 85 -0.89 0.16 -22.73
CA TRP A 85 -2.20 0.78 -22.71
C TRP A 85 -2.35 1.93 -23.72
N PRO A 86 -1.56 3.02 -23.67
CA PRO A 86 -1.66 4.10 -24.66
C PRO A 86 -1.45 3.60 -26.09
N LEU A 87 -0.57 2.61 -26.30
CA LEU A 87 -0.38 1.98 -27.61
C LEU A 87 -1.63 1.23 -28.09
N ALA A 88 -2.35 0.55 -27.20
CA ALA A 88 -3.58 -0.17 -27.54
C ALA A 88 -4.74 0.78 -27.92
N VAL A 89 -4.78 1.99 -27.36
CA VAL A 89 -5.84 2.99 -27.65
C VAL A 89 -5.48 3.92 -28.81
N LEU A 90 -4.22 3.91 -29.25
CA LEU A 90 -3.73 4.74 -30.36
C LEU A 90 -4.53 4.57 -31.68
N PRO A 91 -4.98 3.36 -32.09
CA PRO A 91 -5.83 3.21 -33.27
C PRO A 91 -7.15 3.98 -33.19
N LEU A 92 -7.68 4.21 -31.98
CA LEU A 92 -8.90 4.99 -31.77
C LEU A 92 -8.65 6.48 -31.96
N ALA A 93 -7.45 6.97 -31.62
CA ALA A 93 -7.05 8.35 -31.88
C ALA A 93 -6.86 8.59 -33.39
N PHE A 94 -6.23 7.66 -34.11
CA PHE A 94 -5.95 7.79 -35.54
C PHE A 94 -7.19 7.74 -36.44
N ARG A 95 -8.26 7.06 -36.01
CA ARG A 95 -9.51 7.02 -36.78
C ARG A 95 -10.29 8.34 -36.74
N GLY A 96 -9.73 9.38 -36.10
CA GLY A 96 -10.47 10.55 -35.66
C GLY A 96 -11.39 10.08 -34.56
N ALA A 97 -10.98 10.25 -33.30
CA ALA A 97 -11.80 9.89 -32.14
C ALA A 97 -13.25 10.23 -32.46
N PRO A 98 -14.16 9.24 -32.54
CA PRO A 98 -15.45 9.43 -33.18
C PRO A 98 -16.06 10.66 -32.55
N THR A 99 -16.42 11.65 -33.37
CA THR A 99 -17.45 12.60 -32.99
C THR A 99 -18.54 11.74 -32.40
N ALA A 100 -18.77 11.85 -31.08
CA ALA A 100 -19.82 11.10 -30.42
C ALA A 100 -21.04 11.22 -31.35
N PRO A 101 -21.69 10.10 -31.74
CA PRO A 101 -22.72 10.16 -32.76
C PRO A 101 -23.64 11.34 -32.47
N PRO A 102 -23.89 12.25 -33.43
CA PRO A 102 -24.43 13.59 -33.18
C PRO A 102 -25.79 13.61 -32.45
N SER A 103 -26.40 12.46 -32.22
CA SER A 103 -27.44 12.27 -31.24
C SER A 103 -27.39 10.82 -30.76
N TRP A 104 -26.97 10.58 -29.52
CA TRP A 104 -27.68 9.56 -28.75
C TRP A 104 -28.76 10.34 -28.02
N PRO A 105 -30.00 10.43 -28.55
CA PRO A 105 -31.11 10.88 -27.75
C PRO A 105 -31.36 9.75 -26.76
N GLY A 106 -30.70 9.82 -25.60
CA GLY A 106 -31.27 9.14 -24.44
C GLY A 106 -32.69 9.69 -24.28
N PRO A 107 -33.70 8.87 -23.95
CA PRO A 107 -35.10 9.31 -23.75
C PRO A 107 -35.29 10.37 -22.63
N LEU A 108 -34.19 10.90 -22.09
CA LEU A 108 -34.09 11.75 -20.92
C LEU A 108 -33.51 13.15 -21.24
N GLY A 109 -33.22 13.47 -22.52
CA GLY A 109 -32.90 14.86 -22.93
C GLY A 109 -31.63 15.48 -22.32
N ILE A 110 -30.72 14.66 -21.77
CA ILE A 110 -29.51 15.13 -21.09
C ILE A 110 -28.48 15.59 -22.14
N GLY A 111 -27.97 16.83 -21.97
CA GLY A 111 -27.23 17.59 -22.97
C GLY A 111 -25.99 16.91 -23.59
N ARG A 112 -25.58 17.45 -24.75
CA ARG A 112 -24.42 17.02 -25.56
C ARG A 112 -23.18 16.78 -24.69
N ALA A 113 -22.81 15.52 -24.49
CA ALA A 113 -21.48 15.18 -24.01
C ALA A 113 -20.48 15.51 -25.12
N THR A 114 -19.56 16.44 -24.87
CA THR A 114 -18.40 16.61 -25.74
C THR A 114 -17.61 15.30 -25.72
N PRO A 115 -17.30 14.69 -26.87
CA PRO A 115 -16.49 13.47 -26.88
C PRO A 115 -15.17 13.73 -26.11
N PRO A 116 -14.66 12.74 -25.36
CA PRO A 116 -13.39 12.91 -24.66
C PRO A 116 -12.33 13.35 -25.68
N SER A 117 -11.63 14.43 -25.37
CA SER A 117 -10.52 14.88 -26.22
C SER A 117 -9.53 13.74 -26.40
N TRP A 118 -8.87 13.67 -27.56
CA TRP A 118 -7.82 12.67 -27.80
C TRP A 118 -6.77 12.67 -26.67
N LEU A 119 -6.50 13.86 -26.11
CA LEU A 119 -5.60 14.04 -24.98
C LEU A 119 -6.16 13.41 -23.71
N GLY A 120 -7.43 13.63 -23.39
CA GLY A 120 -8.10 12.99 -22.24
C GLY A 120 -8.12 11.47 -22.34
N LEU A 121 -8.35 10.94 -23.55
CA LEU A 121 -8.24 9.50 -23.82
C LEU A 121 -6.83 8.98 -23.55
N LEU A 122 -5.80 9.67 -24.07
CA LEU A 122 -4.40 9.29 -23.87
C LEU A 122 -3.98 9.37 -22.40
N VAL A 123 -4.37 10.43 -21.68
CA VAL A 123 -4.11 10.58 -20.24
C VAL A 123 -4.76 9.45 -19.45
N THR A 124 -6.01 9.12 -19.76
CA THR A 124 -6.72 8.01 -19.11
C THR A 124 -6.04 6.67 -19.41
N ALA A 125 -5.64 6.44 -20.66
CA ALA A 125 -4.91 5.23 -21.06
C ALA A 125 -3.58 5.09 -20.32
N VAL A 126 -2.81 6.18 -20.21
CA VAL A 126 -1.55 6.22 -19.44
C VAL A 126 -1.83 5.92 -17.97
N ALA A 127 -2.86 6.52 -17.37
CA ALA A 127 -3.23 6.27 -15.99
C ALA A 127 -3.57 4.79 -15.75
N PHE A 128 -4.45 4.19 -16.57
CA PHE A 128 -4.77 2.76 -16.49
C PHE A 128 -3.54 1.87 -16.73
N GLY A 129 -2.64 2.26 -17.65
CA GLY A 129 -1.38 1.59 -17.86
C GLY A 129 -0.48 1.61 -16.63
N VAL A 130 -0.32 2.77 -15.98
CA VAL A 130 0.45 2.91 -14.74
C VAL A 130 -0.17 2.07 -13.63
N MET A 131 -1.51 2.03 -13.53
CA MET A 131 -2.22 1.19 -12.57
C MET A 131 -1.98 -0.31 -12.84
N ALA A 132 -2.11 -0.75 -14.09
CA ALA A 132 -1.84 -2.12 -14.49
C ALA A 132 -0.40 -2.54 -14.21
N GLY A 133 0.57 -1.69 -14.56
CA GLY A 133 1.99 -1.93 -14.28
C GLY A 133 2.29 -1.96 -12.78
N GLY A 134 1.70 -1.04 -12.00
CA GLY A 134 1.81 -1.00 -10.55
C GLY A 134 1.27 -2.27 -9.90
N MET A 135 0.07 -2.71 -10.30
CA MET A 135 -0.56 -3.91 -9.76
C MET A 135 0.21 -5.18 -10.14
N ARG A 136 0.66 -5.32 -11.40
CA ARG A 136 1.48 -6.46 -11.82
C ARG A 136 2.77 -6.55 -11.00
N ARG A 137 3.46 -5.44 -10.78
CA ARG A 137 4.65 -5.38 -9.92
C ARG A 137 4.34 -5.81 -8.48
N ALA A 138 3.21 -5.37 -7.94
CA ALA A 138 2.78 -5.74 -6.59
C ALA A 138 2.48 -7.24 -6.46
N ILE A 139 1.75 -7.80 -7.42
CA ILE A 139 1.44 -9.24 -7.49
C ILE A 139 2.71 -10.07 -7.59
N TYR A 140 3.65 -9.69 -8.46
CA TYR A 140 4.93 -10.40 -8.60
C TYR A 140 5.74 -10.37 -7.32
N ARG A 141 5.78 -9.22 -6.63
CA ARG A 141 6.51 -9.09 -5.37
C ARG A 141 5.88 -9.92 -4.26
N ALA A 142 4.56 -9.93 -4.15
CA ALA A 142 3.86 -10.75 -3.17
C ALA A 142 4.10 -12.24 -3.45
N LEU A 143 3.72 -12.72 -4.63
CA LEU A 143 3.66 -14.16 -4.90
C LEU A 143 5.01 -14.81 -5.21
N LEU A 144 6.00 -14.06 -5.71
CA LEU A 144 7.29 -14.62 -6.13
C LEU A 144 8.42 -14.36 -5.14
N ARG A 145 8.24 -13.42 -4.20
CA ARG A 145 9.30 -13.02 -3.26
C ARG A 145 9.06 -13.47 -1.82
N GLU A 146 7.83 -13.82 -1.44
CA GLU A 146 7.51 -14.26 -0.07
C GLU A 146 8.43 -15.38 0.44
N GLY A 147 8.89 -16.30 -0.42
CA GLY A 147 9.81 -17.38 -0.05
C GLY A 147 11.29 -16.97 0.16
N ALA A 148 11.74 -15.80 -0.30
CA ALA A 148 13.17 -15.45 -0.31
C ALA A 148 13.66 -14.74 0.96
N VAL A 149 12.73 -14.23 1.79
CA VAL A 149 13.05 -13.30 2.90
C VAL A 149 13.10 -14.00 4.27
N GLU A 150 12.71 -15.27 4.34
CA GLU A 150 12.76 -16.09 5.56
C GLU A 150 14.12 -16.79 5.79
N GLY A 151 15.02 -16.75 4.80
CA GLY A 151 16.33 -17.40 4.87
C GLY A 151 17.38 -16.61 5.66
N GLY A 152 17.42 -16.81 6.98
CA GLY A 152 18.64 -16.91 7.81
C GLY A 152 19.69 -15.76 7.83
N ALA A 153 19.49 -14.63 7.16
CA ALA A 153 20.44 -13.53 7.19
C ALA A 153 20.49 -12.91 8.60
N GLY A 154 21.70 -12.70 9.14
CA GLY A 154 21.90 -12.09 10.45
C GLY A 154 21.18 -10.74 10.59
N ASP A 155 20.74 -10.43 11.81
CA ASP A 155 19.80 -9.34 12.13
C ASP A 155 20.17 -7.99 11.47
N ALA A 156 21.46 -7.65 11.40
CA ALA A 156 21.94 -6.39 10.80
C ALA A 156 21.84 -6.36 9.26
N ALA A 157 22.08 -7.48 8.56
CA ALA A 157 21.89 -7.56 7.11
C ALA A 157 20.40 -7.52 6.75
N SER A 158 19.59 -8.24 7.52
CA SER A 158 18.12 -8.20 7.46
C SER A 158 17.57 -6.78 7.68
N ALA A 159 18.11 -6.04 8.65
CA ALA A 159 17.69 -4.66 8.93
C ALA A 159 18.01 -3.69 7.78
N ARG A 160 19.20 -3.78 7.17
CA ARG A 160 19.56 -2.95 6.01
C ARG A 160 18.70 -3.27 4.79
N ALA A 161 18.44 -4.56 4.53
CA ALA A 161 17.54 -4.99 3.47
C ALA A 161 16.11 -4.47 3.70
N LEU A 162 15.62 -4.53 4.94
CA LEU A 162 14.31 -3.99 5.31
C LEU A 162 14.25 -2.48 5.14
N ALA A 163 15.29 -1.75 5.55
CA ALA A 163 15.38 -0.30 5.39
C ALA A 163 15.32 0.10 3.90
N ALA A 164 16.03 -0.62 3.02
CA ALA A 164 15.98 -0.39 1.58
C ALA A 164 14.60 -0.70 0.98
N ALA A 165 13.89 -1.71 1.51
CA ALA A 165 12.60 -2.16 1.00
C ALA A 165 11.39 -1.38 1.57
N LEU A 166 11.53 -0.71 2.71
CA LEU A 166 10.40 -0.13 3.45
C LEU A 166 9.66 0.94 2.65
N ARG A 167 10.37 1.93 2.10
CA ARG A 167 9.77 3.01 1.30
C ARG A 167 9.07 2.47 0.05
N PRO A 168 9.72 1.63 -0.79
CA PRO A 168 9.05 0.99 -1.91
C PRO A 168 7.78 0.24 -1.52
N ARG A 169 7.78 -0.52 -0.42
CA ARG A 169 6.61 -1.27 0.05
C ARG A 169 5.46 -0.35 0.44
N LEU A 170 5.73 0.70 1.22
CA LEU A 170 4.71 1.66 1.62
C LEU A 170 4.07 2.38 0.43
N ALA A 171 4.89 2.78 -0.55
CA ALA A 171 4.42 3.40 -1.78
C ALA A 171 3.59 2.40 -2.62
N GLU A 172 4.06 1.17 -2.77
CA GLU A 172 3.36 0.11 -3.51
C GLU A 172 2.02 -0.27 -2.86
N SER A 173 1.95 -0.36 -1.53
CA SER A 173 0.70 -0.57 -0.80
C SER A 173 -0.27 0.59 -1.00
N ALA A 174 0.20 1.84 -0.96
CA ALA A 174 -0.67 3.00 -1.18
C ALA A 174 -1.20 3.03 -2.61
N VAL A 175 -0.34 2.80 -3.61
CA VAL A 175 -0.73 2.69 -5.02
C VAL A 175 -1.75 1.58 -5.22
N THR A 176 -1.49 0.40 -4.68
CA THR A 176 -2.39 -0.76 -4.84
C THR A 176 -3.74 -0.50 -4.16
N ALA A 177 -3.76 0.12 -2.97
CA ALA A 177 -4.99 0.43 -2.26
C ALA A 177 -5.81 1.49 -3.02
N GLY A 178 -5.15 2.51 -3.56
CA GLY A 178 -5.77 3.52 -4.42
C GLY A 178 -6.31 2.91 -5.72
N ILE A 179 -5.57 1.99 -6.34
CA ILE A 179 -5.99 1.27 -7.57
C ILE A 179 -7.25 0.45 -7.30
N VAL A 180 -7.23 -0.40 -6.28
CA VAL A 180 -8.36 -1.26 -5.91
C VAL A 180 -9.57 -0.41 -5.53
N GLY A 181 -9.36 0.62 -4.70
CA GLY A 181 -10.41 1.57 -4.35
C GLY A 181 -11.02 2.23 -5.58
N GLY A 182 -10.18 2.79 -6.46
CA GLY A 182 -10.61 3.44 -7.69
C GLY A 182 -11.38 2.50 -8.63
N HIS A 183 -11.00 1.22 -8.72
CA HIS A 183 -11.71 0.22 -9.52
C HIS A 183 -13.07 -0.15 -8.91
N VAL A 184 -13.13 -0.33 -7.58
CA VAL A 184 -14.41 -0.56 -6.88
C VAL A 184 -15.33 0.64 -7.08
N MET A 185 -14.77 1.85 -7.02
CA MET A 185 -15.53 3.06 -7.28
C MET A 185 -16.03 3.14 -8.72
N LEU A 186 -15.16 2.88 -9.69
CA LEU A 186 -15.53 2.81 -11.11
C LEU A 186 -16.63 1.78 -11.35
N LEU A 187 -16.49 0.57 -10.82
CA LEU A 187 -17.53 -0.46 -10.89
C LEU A 187 -18.84 0.06 -10.32
N PHE A 188 -18.79 0.69 -9.14
CA PHE A 188 -19.98 1.23 -8.51
C PHE A 188 -20.61 2.33 -9.36
N CYS A 189 -19.83 3.27 -9.89
CA CYS A 189 -20.31 4.31 -10.79
C CYS A 189 -20.93 3.72 -12.07
N VAL A 190 -20.27 2.75 -12.70
CA VAL A 190 -20.76 2.12 -13.94
C VAL A 190 -21.98 1.23 -13.69
N ALA A 191 -22.01 0.49 -12.58
CA ALA A 191 -23.09 -0.44 -12.28
C ALA A 191 -24.33 0.24 -11.68
N PHE A 192 -24.13 1.20 -10.78
CA PHE A 192 -25.21 1.85 -10.02
C PHE A 192 -25.52 3.27 -10.48
N LEU A 193 -24.52 4.04 -10.91
CA LEU A 193 -24.71 5.44 -11.35
C LEU A 193 -24.82 5.57 -12.88
N ARG A 194 -25.12 4.47 -13.59
CA ARG A 194 -25.07 4.33 -15.06
C ARG A 194 -25.92 5.32 -15.88
N THR A 195 -26.56 6.33 -15.28
CA THR A 195 -27.84 6.81 -15.81
C THR A 195 -28.08 8.32 -15.95
N GLN A 196 -27.33 9.28 -15.37
CA GLN A 196 -27.72 10.70 -15.58
C GLN A 196 -26.61 11.77 -15.55
N SER A 197 -25.51 11.61 -14.79
CA SER A 197 -24.55 12.71 -14.60
C SER A 197 -23.32 12.58 -15.53
N GLN A 198 -23.46 13.09 -16.77
CA GLN A 198 -22.33 13.26 -17.71
C GLN A 198 -21.16 14.02 -17.08
N VAL A 199 -21.49 14.93 -16.16
CA VAL A 199 -20.53 15.74 -15.41
C VAL A 199 -19.62 14.89 -14.52
N VAL A 200 -20.18 13.97 -13.72
CA VAL A 200 -19.39 13.06 -12.87
C VAL A 200 -18.52 12.15 -13.72
N PHE A 201 -19.06 11.70 -14.86
CA PHE A 201 -18.34 10.86 -15.81
C PHE A 201 -17.15 11.61 -16.44
N GLN A 202 -17.36 12.82 -16.95
CA GLN A 202 -16.29 13.64 -17.55
C GLN A 202 -15.22 14.01 -16.52
N ALA A 203 -15.61 14.43 -15.31
CA ALA A 203 -14.68 14.73 -14.23
C ALA A 203 -13.81 13.50 -13.87
N TRP A 204 -14.40 12.31 -13.94
CA TRP A 204 -13.69 11.06 -13.70
C TRP A 204 -12.63 10.74 -14.76
N PHE A 205 -12.73 11.25 -15.99
CA PHE A 205 -11.76 10.99 -17.05
C PHE A 205 -10.75 12.11 -17.24
N GLU A 206 -11.16 13.36 -17.07
CA GLU A 206 -10.27 14.49 -17.29
C GLU A 206 -9.48 14.83 -16.02
N VAL A 207 -10.16 14.82 -14.85
CA VAL A 207 -9.62 15.39 -13.62
C VAL A 207 -9.09 14.30 -12.70
N VAL A 208 -9.86 13.23 -12.47
CA VAL A 208 -9.48 12.18 -11.51
C VAL A 208 -8.16 11.49 -11.84
N PRO A 209 -7.80 11.15 -13.10
CA PRO A 209 -6.52 10.51 -13.39
C PRO A 209 -5.34 11.43 -13.11
N LEU A 210 -5.47 12.72 -13.45
CA LEU A 210 -4.45 13.73 -13.13
C LEU A 210 -4.30 13.90 -11.62
N LEU A 211 -5.41 13.96 -10.88
CA LEU A 211 -5.40 14.04 -9.42
C LEU A 211 -4.82 12.77 -8.79
N ALA A 212 -5.11 11.59 -9.33
CA ALA A 212 -4.58 10.32 -8.83
C ALA A 212 -3.06 10.21 -9.06
N LEU A 213 -2.56 10.63 -10.23
CA LEU A 213 -1.13 10.70 -10.52
C LEU A 213 -0.42 11.71 -9.63
N SER A 214 -0.98 12.92 -9.51
CA SER A 214 -0.46 13.98 -8.64
C SER A 214 -0.47 13.55 -7.17
N GLY A 215 -1.54 12.91 -6.74
CA GLY A 215 -1.69 12.39 -5.39
C GLY A 215 -0.69 11.27 -5.09
N THR A 216 -0.47 10.36 -6.04
CA THR A 216 0.55 9.31 -5.92
C THR A 216 1.96 9.90 -5.80
N LEU A 217 2.27 10.93 -6.59
CA LEU A 217 3.54 11.65 -6.52
C LEU A 217 3.69 12.36 -5.17
N GLY A 218 2.70 13.14 -4.77
CA GLY A 218 2.68 13.85 -3.48
C GLY A 218 2.83 12.92 -2.29
N PHE A 219 2.12 11.79 -2.30
CA PHE A 219 2.24 10.74 -1.29
C PHE A 219 3.65 10.14 -1.27
N THR A 220 4.22 9.82 -2.42
CA THR A 220 5.58 9.29 -2.55
C THR A 220 6.63 10.25 -1.99
N LEU A 221 6.46 11.56 -2.23
CA LEU A 221 7.31 12.60 -1.66
C LEU A 221 7.13 12.70 -0.14
N ALA A 222 5.90 12.65 0.38
CA ALA A 222 5.59 12.73 1.80
C ALA A 222 6.09 11.51 2.62
N VAL A 223 6.15 10.32 2.01
CA VAL A 223 6.69 9.11 2.64
C VAL A 223 8.17 9.26 2.99
N ARG A 224 8.94 10.04 2.22
CA ARG A 224 10.40 10.20 2.42
C ARG A 224 10.75 10.79 3.80
N PRO A 225 10.27 11.98 4.20
CA PRO A 225 10.51 12.51 5.54
C PRO A 225 9.83 11.65 6.60
N ALA A 226 8.65 11.10 6.33
CA ALA A 226 7.90 10.32 7.30
C ALA A 226 8.63 9.03 7.75
N THR A 227 9.42 8.43 6.88
CA THR A 227 10.17 7.19 7.13
C THR A 227 11.60 7.41 7.61
N ARG A 228 12.16 8.62 7.48
CA ARG A 228 13.57 8.91 7.79
C ARG A 228 13.99 8.45 9.20
N PRO A 229 13.23 8.70 10.29
CA PRO A 229 13.63 8.26 11.63
C PRO A 229 13.71 6.73 11.77
N ILE A 230 12.82 6.01 11.09
CA ILE A 230 12.79 4.54 11.10
C ILE A 230 14.02 4.01 10.37
N LEU A 231 14.33 4.56 9.20
CA LEU A 231 15.48 4.14 8.41
C LEU A 231 16.80 4.42 9.12
N THR A 232 16.94 5.57 9.78
CA THR A 232 18.12 5.88 10.58
C THR A 232 18.27 4.91 11.75
N ALA A 233 17.17 4.52 12.41
CA ALA A 233 17.19 3.52 13.48
C ALA A 233 17.55 2.11 12.98
N LEU A 234 16.97 1.68 11.85
CA LEU A 234 17.31 0.40 11.22
C LEU A 234 18.77 0.35 10.75
N ALA A 235 19.31 1.46 10.25
CA ALA A 235 20.71 1.56 9.83
C ALA A 235 21.69 1.51 11.00
N ALA A 236 21.32 2.06 12.17
CA ALA A 236 22.12 2.00 13.38
C ALA A 236 22.18 0.58 13.98
N GLY A 237 21.18 -0.26 13.70
CA GLY A 237 21.13 -1.64 14.14
C GLY A 237 21.00 -1.82 15.66
N PRO A 238 21.27 -3.02 16.19
CA PRO A 238 21.12 -3.32 17.63
C PRO A 238 22.06 -2.52 18.53
N SER A 239 23.20 -2.04 18.01
CA SER A 239 24.17 -1.22 18.73
C SER A 239 23.85 0.29 18.71
N GLY A 240 22.76 0.70 18.06
CA GLY A 240 22.36 2.09 17.98
C GLY A 240 22.02 2.71 19.35
N ALA A 241 22.22 4.03 19.49
CA ALA A 241 21.85 4.74 20.71
C ALA A 241 20.36 4.52 21.05
N ARG A 242 20.05 4.16 22.30
CA ARG A 242 18.67 3.83 22.73
C ARG A 242 17.65 4.92 22.40
N ALA A 243 18.01 6.19 22.55
CA ALA A 243 17.12 7.31 22.22
C ALA A 243 16.81 7.40 20.71
N LEU A 244 17.75 7.01 19.84
CA LEU A 244 17.55 6.96 18.39
C LEU A 244 16.65 5.78 18.01
N LEU A 245 16.90 4.61 18.60
CA LEU A 245 16.05 3.42 18.39
C LEU A 245 14.62 3.64 18.91
N GLY A 246 14.47 4.25 20.08
CA GLY A 246 13.16 4.60 20.66
C GLY A 246 12.37 5.58 19.79
N ARG A 247 13.03 6.61 19.23
CA ARG A 247 12.39 7.52 18.25
C ARG A 247 11.99 6.80 16.97
N GLY A 248 12.83 5.89 16.48
CA GLY A 248 12.52 5.04 15.33
C GLY A 248 11.29 4.17 15.57
N LEU A 249 11.21 3.52 16.74
CA LEU A 249 10.09 2.68 17.15
C LEU A 249 8.79 3.49 17.26
N ALA A 250 8.80 4.59 18.00
CA ALA A 250 7.63 5.45 18.16
C ALA A 250 7.13 5.99 16.81
N ARG A 251 8.04 6.30 15.89
CA ARG A 251 7.67 6.71 14.53
C ARG A 251 7.10 5.55 13.73
N ALA A 252 7.68 4.35 13.80
CA ALA A 252 7.20 3.18 13.09
C ALA A 252 5.77 2.79 13.50
N GLU A 253 5.45 2.86 14.79
CA GLU A 253 4.11 2.56 15.31
C GLU A 253 3.06 3.58 14.87
N ARG A 254 3.42 4.87 14.77
CA ARG A 254 2.52 5.94 14.32
C ARG A 254 2.43 6.08 12.80
N LEU A 255 3.40 5.54 12.05
CA LEU A 255 3.52 5.77 10.61
C LEU A 255 2.25 5.40 9.83
N PRO A 256 1.62 4.22 10.03
CA PRO A 256 0.42 3.85 9.28
C PRO A 256 -0.73 4.84 9.47
N ASP A 257 -0.89 5.37 10.68
CA ASP A 257 -1.95 6.32 11.00
C ASP A 257 -1.68 7.67 10.34
N VAL A 258 -0.43 8.16 10.39
CA VAL A 258 -0.03 9.40 9.73
C VAL A 258 -0.20 9.31 8.22
N LEU A 259 0.22 8.20 7.60
CA LEU A 259 0.10 8.02 6.14
C LEU A 259 -1.35 7.88 5.71
N ALA A 260 -2.21 7.22 6.50
CA ALA A 260 -3.64 7.15 6.23
C ALA A 260 -4.32 8.52 6.32
N SER A 261 -4.01 9.33 7.34
CA SER A 261 -4.53 10.70 7.46
C SER A 261 -4.08 11.60 6.31
N LEU A 262 -2.81 11.51 5.91
CA LEU A 262 -2.29 12.26 4.76
C LEU A 262 -3.00 11.87 3.47
N ASN A 263 -3.19 10.57 3.24
CA ASN A 263 -3.91 10.09 2.07
C ASN A 263 -5.38 10.53 2.09
N PHE A 264 -6.06 10.47 3.23
CA PHE A 264 -7.42 10.96 3.38
C PHE A 264 -7.54 12.44 3.04
N ALA A 265 -6.67 13.29 3.62
CA ALA A 265 -6.67 14.72 3.37
C ALA A 265 -6.39 15.05 1.90
N LEU A 266 -5.47 14.31 1.27
CA LEU A 266 -5.15 14.44 -0.15
C LEU A 266 -6.35 14.09 -1.03
N TRP A 267 -6.98 12.93 -0.82
CA TRP A 267 -8.16 12.51 -1.60
C TRP A 267 -9.36 13.43 -1.38
N LEU A 268 -9.56 13.93 -0.16
CA LEU A 268 -10.60 14.91 0.14
C LEU A 268 -10.33 16.24 -0.58
N GLY A 269 -9.08 16.72 -0.56
CA GLY A 269 -8.67 17.91 -1.30
C GLY A 269 -8.85 17.75 -2.81
N CYS A 270 -8.42 16.61 -3.36
CA CYS A 270 -8.65 16.25 -4.76
C CYS A 270 -10.15 16.24 -5.12
N THR A 271 -10.99 15.65 -4.27
CA THR A 271 -12.45 15.65 -4.43
C THR A 271 -12.99 17.07 -4.43
N ALA A 272 -12.61 17.90 -3.45
CA ALA A 272 -13.07 19.28 -3.35
C ALA A 272 -12.65 20.14 -4.55
N ILE A 273 -11.43 19.97 -5.06
CA ILE A 273 -10.95 20.66 -6.27
C ILE A 273 -11.73 20.20 -7.49
N GLY A 274 -11.93 18.89 -7.65
CA GLY A 274 -12.74 18.34 -8.74
C GLY A 274 -14.16 18.89 -8.72
N MET A 275 -14.77 18.95 -7.53
CA MET A 275 -16.08 19.56 -7.32
C MET A 275 -16.12 21.04 -7.70
N ALA A 276 -15.12 21.82 -7.27
CA ALA A 276 -15.04 23.23 -7.59
C ALA A 276 -14.87 23.46 -9.10
N TYR A 277 -14.00 22.70 -9.76
CA TYR A 277 -13.76 22.79 -11.20
C TYR A 277 -15.03 22.48 -12.00
N VAL A 278 -15.74 21.43 -11.60
CA VAL A 278 -16.98 20.99 -12.22
C VAL A 278 -18.14 21.98 -12.03
N ARG A 279 -18.25 22.62 -10.86
CA ARG A 279 -19.32 23.59 -10.57
C ARG A 279 -19.27 24.83 -11.45
N VAL A 280 -18.10 25.21 -11.97
CA VAL A 280 -17.93 26.46 -12.74
C VAL A 280 -18.72 26.44 -14.06
N GLY A 281 -19.21 25.28 -14.52
CA GLY A 281 -19.95 25.16 -15.79
C GLY A 281 -21.45 24.81 -15.71
N ALA A 282 -22.04 24.53 -14.53
CA ALA A 282 -23.40 23.98 -14.45
C ALA A 282 -24.26 24.56 -13.33
N THR A 283 -25.59 24.58 -13.53
CA THR A 283 -26.69 24.84 -12.58
C THR A 283 -26.74 23.85 -11.39
N SER A 284 -25.60 23.28 -11.03
CA SER A 284 -25.43 22.30 -9.96
C SER A 284 -25.99 22.83 -8.62
N SER A 285 -26.96 22.09 -8.07
CA SER A 285 -27.52 22.41 -6.77
C SER A 285 -26.45 22.24 -5.68
N VAL A 286 -26.56 23.03 -4.61
CA VAL A 286 -25.69 22.87 -3.43
C VAL A 286 -25.82 21.46 -2.83
N ALA A 287 -27.01 20.85 -2.90
CA ALA A 287 -27.24 19.45 -2.50
C ALA A 287 -26.35 18.47 -3.25
N ASP A 288 -26.30 18.57 -4.59
CA ASP A 288 -25.50 17.66 -5.39
C ASP A 288 -24.01 17.81 -5.06
N ALA A 289 -23.56 19.04 -4.80
CA ALA A 289 -22.19 19.29 -4.38
C ALA A 289 -21.86 18.67 -3.01
N LEU A 290 -22.75 18.81 -2.04
CA LEU A 290 -22.60 18.21 -0.71
C LEU A 290 -22.65 16.68 -0.77
N MET A 291 -23.54 16.11 -1.58
CA MET A 291 -23.64 14.67 -1.79
C MET A 291 -22.37 14.10 -2.44
N GLN A 292 -21.85 14.77 -3.46
CA GLN A 292 -20.60 14.36 -4.12
C GLN A 292 -19.39 14.49 -3.19
N LEU A 293 -19.32 15.56 -2.38
CA LEU A 293 -18.31 15.69 -1.32
C LEU A 293 -18.43 14.59 -0.27
N GLY A 294 -19.65 14.26 0.17
CA GLY A 294 -19.91 13.19 1.13
C GLY A 294 -19.49 11.82 0.59
N PHE A 295 -19.79 11.56 -0.68
CA PHE A 295 -19.40 10.33 -1.36
C PHE A 295 -17.88 10.23 -1.55
N GLY A 296 -17.23 11.31 -2.01
CA GLY A 296 -15.78 11.38 -2.12
C GLY A 296 -15.05 11.29 -0.77
N ALA A 297 -15.63 11.86 0.30
CA ALA A 297 -15.11 11.73 1.66
C ALA A 297 -15.23 10.28 2.17
N LEU A 298 -16.37 9.63 1.94
CA LEU A 298 -16.57 8.22 2.28
C LEU A 298 -15.57 7.34 1.54
N PHE A 299 -15.37 7.58 0.24
CA PHE A 299 -14.36 6.92 -0.56
C PHE A 299 -12.94 7.11 -0.02
N ALA A 300 -12.54 8.36 0.21
CA ALA A 300 -11.24 8.71 0.76
C ALA A 300 -11.02 8.02 2.10
N PHE A 301 -12.06 7.92 2.93
CA PHE A 301 -12.04 7.20 4.19
C PHE A 301 -11.82 5.69 3.98
N GLY A 302 -12.58 5.06 3.09
CA GLY A 302 -12.46 3.64 2.77
C GLY A 302 -11.06 3.26 2.28
N VAL A 303 -10.53 4.00 1.30
CA VAL A 303 -9.17 3.79 0.78
C VAL A 303 -8.12 3.97 1.86
N SER A 304 -8.23 5.05 2.65
CA SER A 304 -7.26 5.34 3.72
C SER A 304 -7.32 4.32 4.85
N PHE A 305 -8.51 3.79 5.16
CA PHE A 305 -8.69 2.72 6.14
C PHE A 305 -8.00 1.42 5.69
N TYR A 306 -8.21 0.99 4.44
CA TYR A 306 -7.56 -0.19 3.89
C TYR A 306 -6.04 0.00 3.77
N GLN A 307 -5.60 1.15 3.26
CA GLN A 307 -4.19 1.52 3.17
C GLN A 307 -3.50 1.45 4.54
N ARG A 308 -4.16 1.92 5.60
CA ARG A 308 -3.64 1.85 6.98
C ARG A 308 -3.33 0.41 7.40
N ALA A 309 -4.20 -0.55 7.05
CA ALA A 309 -3.97 -1.95 7.39
C ALA A 309 -2.72 -2.50 6.69
N TRP A 310 -2.57 -2.24 5.39
CA TRP A 310 -1.40 -2.67 4.64
C TRP A 310 -0.10 -1.98 5.07
N HIS A 311 -0.18 -0.72 5.48
CA HIS A 311 0.97 -0.01 6.06
C HIS A 311 1.38 -0.60 7.41
N LYS A 312 0.43 -1.06 8.24
CA LYS A 312 0.75 -1.78 9.48
C LYS A 312 1.52 -3.07 9.19
N ASP A 313 1.06 -3.84 8.22
CA ASP A 313 1.74 -5.09 7.83
C ASP A 313 3.13 -4.79 7.24
N SER A 314 3.25 -3.73 6.44
CA SER A 314 4.52 -3.30 5.85
C SER A 314 5.56 -2.87 6.88
N VAL A 315 5.15 -2.26 8.00
CA VAL A 315 6.06 -1.82 9.08
C VAL A 315 6.23 -2.85 10.18
N ALA A 316 5.42 -3.91 10.23
CA ALA A 316 5.37 -4.86 11.35
C ALA A 316 6.76 -5.40 11.71
N ARG A 317 7.51 -5.92 10.73
CA ARG A 317 8.88 -6.42 10.96
C ARG A 317 9.84 -5.34 11.45
N ALA A 318 9.70 -4.10 11.01
CA ALA A 318 10.54 -3.00 11.48
C ALA A 318 10.23 -2.67 12.94
N VAL A 319 8.95 -2.67 13.31
CA VAL A 319 8.50 -2.50 14.69
C VAL A 319 9.04 -3.62 15.57
N ASP A 320 8.96 -4.88 15.14
CA ASP A 320 9.42 -6.03 15.92
C ASP A 320 10.94 -5.97 16.18
N LEU A 321 11.74 -5.68 15.14
CA LEU A 321 13.19 -5.51 15.28
C LEU A 321 13.54 -4.34 16.22
N LEU A 322 12.89 -3.19 16.05
CA LEU A 322 13.15 -2.01 16.89
C LEU A 322 12.71 -2.24 18.34
N ARG A 323 11.64 -3.00 18.59
CA ARG A 323 11.26 -3.42 19.95
C ARG A 323 12.30 -4.34 20.56
N ALA A 324 12.74 -5.35 19.81
CA ALA A 324 13.78 -6.27 20.27
C ALA A 324 15.07 -5.53 20.69
N TRP A 325 15.49 -4.53 19.91
CA TRP A 325 16.70 -3.76 20.23
C TRP A 325 16.53 -2.71 21.33
N THR A 326 15.33 -2.16 21.50
CA THR A 326 15.04 -1.19 22.57
C THR A 326 14.75 -1.86 23.91
N GLY A 327 14.41 -3.16 23.91
CA GLY A 327 13.86 -3.85 25.08
C GLY A 327 12.47 -3.30 25.46
N ALA A 328 11.82 -2.55 24.56
CA ALA A 328 10.45 -2.12 24.77
C ALA A 328 9.56 -3.36 24.91
N PRO A 329 8.62 -3.38 25.86
CA PRO A 329 7.73 -4.51 26.02
C PRO A 329 7.05 -4.78 24.67
N GLU A 330 7.00 -6.06 24.28
CA GLU A 330 6.11 -6.45 23.20
C GLU A 330 4.74 -5.83 23.49
N HIS A 331 4.06 -5.30 22.47
CA HIS A 331 2.69 -4.83 22.63
C HIS A 331 1.72 -5.92 23.15
N GLY A 332 2.20 -7.15 23.42
CA GLY A 332 1.55 -8.14 24.29
C GLY A 332 1.30 -7.70 25.74
N GLY A 333 1.77 -6.50 26.15
CA GLY A 333 1.29 -5.83 27.36
C GLY A 333 0.06 -4.93 27.17
N ALA A 334 -0.28 -4.56 25.93
CA ALA A 334 -1.60 -4.00 25.66
C ALA A 334 -2.60 -5.15 25.84
N PRO A 335 -3.61 -5.02 26.73
CA PRO A 335 -4.56 -6.09 26.95
C PRO A 335 -5.10 -6.55 25.59
N PRO A 336 -5.18 -7.88 25.35
CA PRO A 336 -5.63 -8.43 24.08
C PRO A 336 -6.83 -7.63 23.64
N THR A 337 -6.74 -7.02 22.46
CA THR A 337 -7.79 -6.13 21.97
C THR A 337 -9.09 -6.90 22.09
N PRO A 338 -10.04 -6.46 22.94
CA PRO A 338 -11.19 -7.28 23.28
C PRO A 338 -11.86 -7.70 21.97
N LEU A 339 -12.29 -8.96 21.87
CA LEU A 339 -12.81 -9.54 20.63
C LEU A 339 -13.82 -8.60 19.95
N ARG A 340 -14.68 -7.96 20.74
CA ARG A 340 -15.61 -6.92 20.30
C ARG A 340 -14.97 -5.76 19.53
N ARG A 341 -13.84 -5.23 19.98
CA ARG A 341 -13.11 -4.14 19.30
C ARG A 341 -12.42 -4.63 18.03
N ARG A 342 -11.95 -5.88 17.99
CA ARG A 342 -11.50 -6.52 16.74
C ARG A 342 -12.67 -6.70 15.77
N MET A 343 -13.79 -7.27 16.22
CA MET A 343 -14.97 -7.46 15.39
C MET A 343 -15.51 -6.13 14.84
N LEU A 344 -15.62 -5.09 15.68
CA LEU A 344 -16.03 -3.76 15.22
C LEU A 344 -15.04 -3.14 14.24
N ARG A 345 -13.74 -3.33 14.44
CA ARG A 345 -12.72 -2.77 13.55
C ARG A 345 -12.62 -3.52 12.23
N ASP A 346 -12.63 -4.84 12.28
CA ASP A 346 -12.32 -5.72 11.16
C ASP A 346 -13.59 -6.07 10.35
N PHE A 347 -14.79 -5.98 10.96
CA PHE A 347 -16.08 -6.24 10.30
C PHE A 347 -17.06 -5.07 10.43
N GLY A 348 -17.17 -4.46 11.61
CA GLY A 348 -18.12 -3.36 11.85
C GLY A 348 -17.83 -2.10 11.03
N LEU A 349 -16.56 -1.71 10.88
CA LEU A 349 -16.16 -0.57 10.06
C LEU A 349 -16.37 -0.83 8.56
N PRO A 350 -15.97 -2.00 8.01
CA PRO A 350 -16.38 -2.37 6.65
C PRO A 350 -17.88 -2.38 6.44
N LEU A 351 -18.67 -2.96 7.37
CA LEU A 351 -20.14 -2.99 7.28
C LEU A 351 -20.76 -1.60 7.33
N LEU A 352 -20.28 -0.73 8.23
CA LEU A 352 -20.73 0.65 8.32
C LEU A 352 -20.34 1.43 7.05
N PHE A 353 -19.14 1.19 6.52
CA PHE A 353 -18.71 1.75 5.25
C PHE A 353 -19.60 1.30 4.09
N THR A 354 -19.88 -0.01 3.96
CA THR A 354 -20.77 -0.53 2.91
C THR A 354 -22.20 -0.05 3.10
N GLY A 355 -22.67 0.07 4.34
CA GLY A 355 -24.00 0.58 4.67
C GLY A 355 -24.15 2.06 4.29
N LEU A 356 -23.15 2.88 4.62
CA LEU A 356 -23.11 4.28 4.19
C LEU A 356 -23.00 4.37 2.67
N LEU A 357 -22.14 3.56 2.02
CA LEU A 357 -21.97 3.59 0.58
C LEU A 357 -23.29 3.21 -0.14
N SER A 358 -23.97 2.18 0.34
CA SER A 358 -25.29 1.77 -0.14
C SER A 358 -26.32 2.85 0.09
N LEU A 359 -26.31 3.51 1.26
CA LEU A 359 -27.23 4.61 1.56
C LEU A 359 -27.04 5.78 0.58
N PHE A 360 -25.81 6.28 0.44
CA PHE A 360 -25.49 7.34 -0.51
C PHE A 360 -25.81 6.92 -1.95
N SER A 361 -25.61 5.64 -2.31
CA SER A 361 -26.04 5.06 -3.60
C SER A 361 -27.53 5.21 -3.81
N SER A 362 -28.33 4.75 -2.84
CA SER A 362 -29.78 4.74 -2.94
C SER A 362 -30.35 6.15 -3.02
N ILE A 363 -29.79 7.11 -2.27
CA ILE A 363 -30.18 8.52 -2.38
C ILE A 363 -29.83 9.08 -3.75
N GLY A 364 -28.62 8.80 -4.25
CA GLY A 364 -28.20 9.23 -5.58
C GLY A 364 -29.08 8.65 -6.69
N LEU A 365 -29.45 7.38 -6.58
CA LEU A 365 -30.36 6.70 -7.50
C LEU A 365 -31.78 7.28 -7.41
N TYR A 366 -32.29 7.51 -6.20
CA TYR A 366 -33.60 8.13 -5.99
C TYR A 366 -33.66 9.51 -6.64
N ARG A 367 -32.67 10.38 -6.41
CA ARG A 367 -32.59 11.70 -7.05
C ARG A 367 -32.48 11.61 -8.57
N ALA A 368 -31.75 10.62 -9.09
CA ALA A 368 -31.63 10.39 -10.53
C ALA A 368 -32.95 9.95 -11.18
N LEU A 369 -33.83 9.27 -10.43
CA LEU A 369 -35.15 8.82 -10.88
C LEU A 369 -36.25 9.86 -10.61
N ALA A 370 -36.14 10.63 -9.53
CA ALA A 370 -37.06 11.67 -9.13
C ALA A 370 -36.65 13.03 -9.73
N THR A 371 -36.87 13.21 -11.03
CA THR A 371 -36.66 14.50 -11.68
C THR A 371 -37.59 15.55 -11.06
N GLY A 372 -37.05 16.47 -10.26
CA GLY A 372 -37.78 17.60 -9.66
C GLY A 372 -37.93 17.59 -8.13
N SER A 373 -37.26 16.70 -7.40
CA SER A 373 -37.31 16.72 -5.91
C SER A 373 -36.68 17.99 -5.34
N SER A 374 -37.33 18.55 -4.31
CA SER A 374 -36.82 19.73 -3.61
C SER A 374 -35.66 19.37 -2.66
N PHE A 375 -34.76 20.33 -2.40
CA PHE A 375 -33.65 20.13 -1.46
C PHE A 375 -34.12 19.65 -0.07
N ASP A 376 -35.27 20.13 0.39
CA ASP A 376 -35.81 19.80 1.70
C ASP A 376 -36.33 18.36 1.78
N GLU A 377 -36.96 17.84 0.72
CA GLU A 377 -37.35 16.42 0.64
C GLU A 377 -36.13 15.50 0.69
N ASP A 378 -35.07 15.87 -0.03
CA ASP A 378 -33.82 15.14 -0.04
C ASP A 378 -33.12 15.19 1.32
N PHE A 379 -33.07 16.36 1.95
CA PHE A 379 -32.51 16.52 3.28
C PHE A 379 -33.27 15.70 4.33
N ASN A 380 -34.60 15.70 4.26
CA ASN A 380 -35.46 14.92 5.15
C ASN A 380 -35.27 13.40 4.93
N ALA A 381 -35.21 12.93 3.68
CA ALA A 381 -34.95 11.54 3.35
C ALA A 381 -33.55 11.08 3.82
N ILE A 382 -32.52 11.91 3.60
CA ILE A 382 -31.16 11.67 4.08
C ILE A 382 -31.15 11.58 5.61
N THR A 383 -31.81 12.52 6.29
CA THR A 383 -31.86 12.59 7.75
C THR A 383 -32.60 11.38 8.33
N ALA A 384 -33.73 10.99 7.74
CA ALA A 384 -34.50 9.81 8.14
C ALA A 384 -33.71 8.50 7.96
N LEU A 385 -32.99 8.37 6.83
CA LEU A 385 -32.13 7.22 6.59
C LEU A 385 -30.92 7.20 7.53
N PHE A 386 -30.31 8.35 7.81
CA PHE A 386 -29.21 8.47 8.76
C PHE A 386 -29.66 8.14 10.18
N ALA A 387 -30.88 8.57 10.56
CA ALA A 387 -31.51 8.20 11.82
C ALA A 387 -31.77 6.69 11.90
N SER A 388 -32.32 6.08 10.84
CA SER A 388 -32.53 4.62 10.75
C SER A 388 -31.23 3.83 10.86
N LEU A 389 -30.17 4.26 10.16
CA LEU A 389 -28.86 3.62 10.17
C LEU A 389 -28.15 3.82 11.53
N SER A 390 -28.36 4.96 12.19
CA SER A 390 -27.87 5.22 13.55
C SER A 390 -28.59 4.37 14.60
N LEU A 391 -29.88 4.06 14.39
CA LEU A 391 -30.65 3.13 15.23
C LEU A 391 -30.21 1.67 15.06
N LEU A 392 -29.72 1.29 13.87
CA LEU A 392 -29.12 -0.02 13.56
C LEU A 392 -27.69 -0.18 14.08
N GLY A 393 -27.01 0.93 14.42
CA GLY A 393 -25.70 0.91 15.05
C GLY A 393 -25.75 0.13 16.38
N PRO A 394 -24.70 -0.63 16.75
CA PRO A 394 -24.74 -1.53 17.90
C PRO A 394 -25.06 -0.73 19.16
N ARG A 395 -26.32 -0.83 19.62
CA ARG A 395 -26.80 -0.32 20.91
C ARG A 395 -25.74 -0.71 21.93
N ARG A 396 -24.98 0.27 22.42
CA ARG A 396 -24.01 0.01 23.49
C ARG A 396 -24.85 -0.63 24.60
N PRO A 397 -24.59 -1.88 25.02
CA PRO A 397 -25.28 -2.42 26.17
C PRO A 397 -24.97 -1.45 27.28
N ARG A 398 -26.01 -0.73 27.72
CA ARG A 398 -25.96 0.26 28.77
C ARG A 398 -25.34 -0.50 29.92
N ARG A 399 -24.07 -0.17 30.23
CA ARG A 399 -23.27 -0.86 31.23
C ARG A 399 -24.05 -0.63 32.52
N ARG A 400 -24.95 -1.57 32.87
CA ARG A 400 -25.64 -1.58 34.15
C ARG A 400 -24.49 -1.53 35.14
N ARG A 401 -24.30 -0.36 35.77
CA ARG A 401 -23.54 -0.25 36.99
C ARG A 401 -24.23 -1.24 37.92
N ALA A 402 -23.68 -2.45 38.02
CA ALA A 402 -24.01 -3.31 39.12
C ALA A 402 -23.64 -2.49 40.36
N GLY A 403 -24.69 -2.09 41.07
CA GLY A 403 -24.58 -1.40 42.35
C GLY A 403 -23.68 -2.19 43.27
N GLY A 404 -23.01 -1.45 44.15
CA GLY A 404 -22.01 -1.99 45.04
C GLY A 404 -22.50 -3.18 45.84
N ALA A 405 -21.69 -4.24 45.82
CA ALA A 405 -21.53 -5.08 46.99
C ALA A 405 -20.19 -4.67 47.62
N ARG A 406 -20.27 -3.89 48.71
CA ARG A 406 -19.21 -3.81 49.71
C ARG A 406 -18.93 -5.24 50.17
N ALA A 407 -17.69 -5.69 50.06
CA ALA A 407 -17.19 -6.83 50.81
C ALA A 407 -15.85 -6.42 51.44
N LEU A 408 -15.78 -6.64 52.75
CA LEU A 408 -14.74 -6.29 53.71
C LEU A 408 -13.32 -6.75 53.33
N PRO A 409 -12.28 -6.15 53.95
CA PRO A 409 -10.94 -6.69 53.90
C PRO A 409 -10.86 -7.94 54.80
N ALA A 410 -10.47 -9.07 54.23
CA ALA A 410 -10.01 -10.22 55.00
C ALA A 410 -8.55 -10.48 54.64
N ASP A 411 -7.69 -10.27 55.63
CA ASP A 411 -6.37 -10.84 55.77
C ASP A 411 -6.38 -12.35 55.50
N GLY A 412 -5.25 -12.89 55.03
CA GLY A 412 -5.02 -14.34 55.07
C GLY A 412 -4.38 -14.94 53.81
N THR A 413 -3.05 -14.83 53.73
CA THR A 413 -2.15 -15.97 53.48
C THR A 413 -2.71 -17.21 52.76
N ALA A 414 -2.64 -17.27 51.42
CA ALA A 414 -2.41 -18.56 50.72
C ALA A 414 -1.98 -18.37 49.25
N ARG A 415 -0.76 -18.82 48.95
CA ARG A 415 -0.27 -19.11 47.59
C ARG A 415 -1.16 -20.13 46.88
N PRO A 416 -1.10 -20.17 45.53
CA PRO A 416 -0.72 -21.45 44.92
C PRO A 416 0.35 -21.32 43.84
N ARG A 417 1.55 -21.81 44.20
CA ARG A 417 2.54 -22.38 43.29
C ARG A 417 1.95 -23.64 42.63
N ARG A 418 1.23 -23.54 41.50
CA ARG A 418 0.89 -24.74 40.70
C ARG A 418 1.11 -24.65 39.18
N ARG A 419 1.58 -23.51 38.64
CA ARG A 419 1.88 -23.40 37.19
C ARG A 419 3.35 -23.60 36.77
N ARG A 420 4.32 -23.60 37.69
CA ARG A 420 5.75 -23.81 37.36
C ARG A 420 6.18 -25.30 37.28
N GLY A 421 5.36 -26.25 37.74
CA GLY A 421 5.71 -27.68 37.74
C GLY A 421 5.61 -28.38 36.38
N ARG A 422 4.69 -27.97 35.50
CA ARG A 422 4.47 -28.64 34.20
C ARG A 422 5.55 -28.33 33.16
N ALA A 423 6.11 -27.12 33.15
CA ALA A 423 7.18 -26.76 32.22
C ALA A 423 8.52 -27.49 32.52
N ARG A 424 8.80 -27.79 33.79
CA ARG A 424 10.02 -28.52 34.18
C ARG A 424 9.95 -30.02 33.86
N ARG A 425 8.75 -30.64 33.89
CA ARG A 425 8.55 -32.04 33.48
C ARG A 425 8.66 -32.24 31.96
N ALA A 426 8.21 -31.26 31.16
CA ALA A 426 8.36 -31.32 29.70
C ALA A 426 9.83 -31.23 29.24
N ARG A 427 10.64 -30.38 29.88
CA ARG A 427 12.09 -30.28 29.58
C ARG A 427 12.88 -31.53 29.97
N ARG A 428 12.52 -32.22 31.05
CA ARG A 428 13.18 -33.48 31.45
C ARG A 428 12.84 -34.65 30.51
N ARG A 429 11.62 -34.71 29.95
CA ARG A 429 11.25 -35.74 28.97
C ARG A 429 11.97 -35.60 27.62
N ARG A 430 12.22 -34.36 27.16
CA ARG A 430 13.03 -34.12 25.95
C ARG A 430 14.52 -34.44 26.14
N ALA A 431 15.08 -34.18 27.33
CA ALA A 431 16.47 -34.53 27.62
C ALA A 431 16.70 -36.05 27.75
N ALA A 432 15.69 -36.81 28.17
CA ALA A 432 15.75 -38.27 28.23
C ALA A 432 15.63 -38.93 26.84
N ALA A 433 14.81 -38.38 25.94
CA ALA A 433 14.66 -38.89 24.58
C ALA A 433 15.95 -38.75 23.74
N VAL A 434 16.70 -37.65 23.91
CA VAL A 434 17.97 -37.43 23.19
C VAL A 434 19.10 -38.34 23.67
N ARG A 435 19.00 -38.93 24.88
CA ARG A 435 19.98 -39.92 25.37
C ARG A 435 19.65 -41.36 24.95
N ALA A 436 18.43 -41.65 24.50
CA ALA A 436 18.02 -43.00 24.09
C ALA A 436 18.38 -43.34 22.64
N GLU A 437 18.68 -42.35 21.79
CA GLU A 437 19.04 -42.56 20.37
C GLU A 437 20.55 -42.67 20.10
N GLY A 438 21.40 -42.60 21.12
CA GLY A 438 22.87 -42.60 20.96
C GLY A 438 23.55 -43.98 20.87
N GLY A 439 22.81 -45.07 20.64
CA GLY A 439 23.32 -46.42 20.91
C GLY A 439 22.91 -47.51 19.94
N ARG A 440 23.05 -47.31 18.62
CA ARG A 440 23.11 -48.43 17.65
C ARG A 440 24.04 -48.07 16.48
N GLY A 441 25.27 -48.59 16.53
CA GLY A 441 26.14 -48.64 15.37
C GLY A 441 25.77 -49.82 14.47
N PRO A 442 25.98 -49.75 13.14
CA PRO A 442 26.00 -50.93 12.30
C PRO A 442 27.43 -51.45 12.15
N ARG A 443 27.57 -52.74 12.43
CA ARG A 443 28.72 -53.57 12.10
C ARG A 443 28.85 -53.74 10.59
N ARG A 444 30.11 -53.92 10.21
CA ARG A 444 30.69 -54.27 8.91
C ARG A 444 29.94 -55.37 8.16
N GLU A 445 29.85 -55.22 6.84
CA GLU A 445 29.97 -56.34 5.90
C GLU A 445 30.91 -55.97 4.74
N ARG A 446 31.82 -56.90 4.45
CA ARG A 446 32.86 -56.86 3.42
C ARG A 446 32.31 -57.43 2.10
N ARG A 447 32.72 -56.87 0.97
CA ARG A 447 33.06 -57.51 -0.34
C ARG A 447 33.51 -56.36 -1.27
N ALA A 448 34.80 -56.17 -1.53
CA ALA A 448 35.68 -56.85 -2.49
C ALA A 448 35.37 -56.53 -3.97
N HIS A 449 36.45 -56.20 -4.71
CA HIS A 449 36.63 -55.80 -6.12
C HIS A 449 36.77 -54.29 -6.35
N ALA A 450 37.67 -53.76 -7.17
CA ALA A 450 39.06 -54.06 -7.57
C ALA A 450 39.53 -52.85 -8.41
N ALA A 451 40.82 -52.51 -8.31
CA ALA A 451 41.68 -51.83 -9.30
C ALA A 451 41.48 -50.34 -9.68
N GLY A 452 42.64 -49.65 -9.73
CA GLY A 452 42.90 -48.36 -10.41
C GLY A 452 43.25 -47.20 -9.47
N ALA A 453 44.41 -47.18 -8.79
CA ALA A 453 45.71 -46.69 -9.26
C ALA A 453 45.74 -45.20 -9.72
N VAL A 454 46.29 -44.32 -8.87
CA VAL A 454 47.49 -43.44 -9.09
C VAL A 454 47.43 -42.16 -8.21
N PRO A 455 48.56 -41.69 -7.63
CA PRO A 455 48.60 -40.75 -6.50
C PRO A 455 49.22 -39.37 -6.85
N HIS A 456 49.03 -38.38 -5.96
CA HIS A 456 49.88 -37.19 -5.65
C HIS A 456 48.99 -36.25 -4.79
N ASP A 457 49.41 -35.48 -3.80
CA ASP A 457 50.68 -35.23 -3.14
C ASP A 457 50.37 -34.62 -1.75
N ARG A 458 51.42 -34.54 -0.96
CA ARG A 458 51.54 -34.37 0.48
C ARG A 458 51.90 -32.92 0.81
N ARG A 459 51.79 -32.57 2.10
CA ARG A 459 52.38 -31.40 2.82
C ARG A 459 51.55 -30.10 2.70
N ALA A 460 51.49 -29.20 3.67
CA ALA A 460 52.20 -28.95 4.93
C ALA A 460 51.22 -28.23 5.91
N ARG A 461 51.13 -28.60 7.18
CA ARG A 461 51.77 -27.92 8.34
C ARG A 461 51.74 -26.39 8.32
N GLY A 462 51.16 -25.79 9.35
CA GLY A 462 51.31 -24.36 9.66
C GLY A 462 50.61 -23.92 10.94
N ARG A 463 51.09 -24.41 12.10
CA ARG A 463 50.77 -23.86 13.42
C ARG A 463 51.43 -22.49 13.57
N ALA A 464 50.72 -21.48 14.08
CA ALA A 464 51.34 -20.35 14.77
C ALA A 464 50.46 -19.91 15.94
N ARG A 465 51.08 -19.94 17.13
CA ARG A 465 50.56 -19.49 18.43
C ARG A 465 51.10 -18.08 18.71
N ARG A 466 50.22 -17.18 19.21
CA ARG A 466 50.43 -16.12 20.24
C ARG A 466 51.46 -15.01 19.95
N PRO A 467 51.53 -13.90 20.75
CA PRO A 467 50.84 -13.55 22.02
C PRO A 467 50.06 -12.20 21.99
N ARG A 468 49.03 -11.94 22.81
CA ARG A 468 49.02 -11.46 24.21
C ARG A 468 50.08 -10.39 24.54
N GLY A 469 49.65 -9.13 24.56
CA GLY A 469 50.34 -8.03 25.24
C GLY A 469 49.37 -7.31 26.18
N GLU A 470 49.64 -7.41 27.48
CA GLU A 470 49.11 -6.56 28.54
C GLU A 470 49.91 -5.25 28.63
N ARG A 471 49.25 -4.15 28.98
CA ARG A 471 49.67 -3.09 29.94
C ARG A 471 48.51 -2.07 29.98
N ARG A 472 47.81 -1.91 31.13
CA ARG A 472 48.09 -0.96 32.24
C ARG A 472 48.28 0.48 31.73
N ARG A 473 47.79 1.57 32.32
CA ARG A 473 46.86 1.98 33.42
C ARG A 473 47.16 3.49 33.57
N ALA A 474 46.28 4.24 34.23
CA ALA A 474 46.52 5.59 34.81
C ALA A 474 46.49 6.77 33.81
N HIS A 475 46.04 7.99 34.12
CA HIS A 475 45.34 8.61 35.26
C HIS A 475 44.96 10.04 34.83
N ARG A 476 44.00 10.66 35.54
CA ARG A 476 43.70 12.13 35.64
C ARG A 476 43.06 12.74 34.39
N GLY A 477 41.94 13.46 34.43
CA GLY A 477 41.29 14.20 35.51
C GLY A 477 41.55 15.68 35.34
N ALA A 478 40.56 16.47 34.91
CA ALA A 478 40.34 17.87 35.31
C ALA A 478 39.10 18.45 34.63
N HIS A 479 38.39 19.24 35.44
CA HIS A 479 37.22 20.05 35.15
C HIS A 479 37.54 21.25 34.26
N ALA A 480 36.59 21.69 33.43
CA ALA A 480 36.22 23.10 33.25
C ALA A 480 34.94 23.24 32.39
N ARG A 481 33.87 23.74 33.01
CA ARG A 481 32.78 24.52 32.39
C ARG A 481 33.11 26.02 32.65
N PRO A 482 32.29 26.98 32.20
CA PRO A 482 31.94 27.33 30.82
C PRO A 482 32.24 28.83 30.57
N VAL A 483 32.19 29.30 29.31
CA VAL A 483 32.08 30.74 29.03
C VAL A 483 30.83 30.97 28.18
N ARG A 484 29.87 31.66 28.79
CA ARG A 484 28.80 32.41 28.12
C ARG A 484 29.40 33.71 27.60
N ALA A 485 29.02 34.11 26.39
CA ALA A 485 28.93 35.50 26.02
C ALA A 485 27.69 35.68 25.13
N GLU A 486 26.71 36.41 25.67
CA GLU A 486 25.86 37.35 24.93
C GLU A 486 26.79 38.31 24.14
N ALA A 487 26.42 38.93 23.02
CA ALA A 487 25.21 39.69 22.79
C ALA A 487 25.06 40.05 21.30
N ASP A 488 23.95 40.74 21.03
CA ASP A 488 23.72 41.77 20.01
C ASP A 488 23.06 41.41 18.68
N ALA A 489 21.74 41.64 18.75
CA ALA A 489 20.88 42.10 17.68
C ALA A 489 21.33 43.46 17.13
N GLY A 490 21.26 43.61 15.80
CA GLY A 490 21.41 44.90 15.12
C GLY A 490 20.69 44.88 13.78
N ARG A 491 19.66 45.72 13.67
CA ARG A 491 18.77 45.92 12.52
C ARG A 491 19.51 46.50 11.29
N ALA A 492 18.98 46.23 10.08
CA ALA A 492 18.45 47.24 9.14
C ALA A 492 18.59 46.84 7.66
N HIS A 493 17.45 46.77 6.96
CA HIS A 493 17.30 47.08 5.52
C HIS A 493 17.39 48.62 5.34
N PRO A 494 17.80 49.18 4.18
CA PRO A 494 17.16 49.06 2.83
C PRO A 494 18.23 48.88 1.71
N GLY A 495 17.97 48.46 0.47
CA GLY A 495 17.01 48.93 -0.52
C GLY A 495 17.61 50.05 -1.39
N ARG A 496 18.20 49.73 -2.56
CA ARG A 496 18.05 50.45 -3.87
C ARG A 496 19.14 50.15 -4.91
N ALA A 497 18.66 50.25 -6.15
CA ALA A 497 19.29 50.78 -7.36
C ALA A 497 20.14 49.85 -8.25
N ALA A 498 19.49 49.55 -9.38
CA ALA A 498 20.06 49.26 -10.68
C ALA A 498 21.17 50.23 -11.10
N ARG A 499 22.18 49.70 -11.80
CA ARG A 499 22.77 50.31 -13.00
C ARG A 499 23.62 49.30 -13.77
N LEU A 500 23.16 49.02 -14.99
CA LEU A 500 23.93 49.03 -16.24
C LEU A 500 25.46 48.92 -16.12
N HIS A 501 26.02 47.83 -16.66
CA HIS A 501 27.12 47.98 -17.61
C HIS A 501 27.05 46.93 -18.72
N ARG A 502 27.04 47.49 -19.93
CA ARG A 502 27.01 46.89 -21.26
C ARG A 502 28.45 46.67 -21.72
N ARG A 503 28.68 45.58 -22.47
CA ARG A 503 29.81 45.22 -23.39
C ARG A 503 30.36 43.84 -23.02
N ALA A 504 30.73 42.94 -23.93
CA ALA A 504 30.61 42.83 -25.38
C ALA A 504 31.16 41.43 -25.77
N ARG A 505 30.97 41.05 -27.04
CA ARG A 505 31.51 39.89 -27.77
C ARG A 505 30.67 38.61 -27.62
N GLY A 506 30.18 37.97 -28.67
CA GLY A 506 30.35 38.19 -30.11
C GLY A 506 30.32 36.84 -30.84
N ARG A 507 29.46 36.77 -31.87
CA ARG A 507 29.56 35.96 -33.10
C ARG A 507 29.73 34.43 -33.02
N ARG A 508 28.77 33.76 -33.68
CA ARG A 508 28.87 32.67 -34.69
C ARG A 508 27.69 31.73 -34.45
N GLY A 509 26.86 31.34 -35.40
CA GLY A 509 26.78 31.60 -36.83
C GLY A 509 25.60 30.76 -37.31
N ALA A 510 24.71 31.36 -38.08
CA ALA A 510 23.72 30.64 -38.87
C ALA A 510 24.44 29.92 -40.01
N ARG A 511 23.99 28.70 -40.32
CA ARG A 511 24.09 28.11 -41.65
C ARG A 511 22.81 27.33 -41.91
N ASP A 512 22.24 27.65 -43.07
CA ASP A 512 21.03 27.13 -43.68
C ASP A 512 21.15 25.64 -44.02
N LEU A 513 20.03 24.92 -43.84
CA LEU A 513 19.29 24.18 -44.87
C LEU A 513 17.91 23.81 -44.32
#